data_AF-A0A521X8V7-F1
#
_entry.id   AF-A0A521X8V7-F1
#
_cell.length_a   1.000
_cell.length_b   1.000
_cell.length_c   1.000
_cell.angle_alpha   90.00
_cell.angle_beta   90.00
_cell.angle_gamma   90.00
#
_symmetry.space_group_name_H-M   'P 1'
#
loop_
_entity.id
_entity.type
_entity.pdbx_description
1 polymer ?
#
loop_
_entity_poly.entity_id
_entity_poly.type
_entity_poly.pdbx_seq_one_letter_code
_entity_poly.pdbx_strand_id
1 'polypeptide(L)' 'MTPEPRVVFTEYALMRMHQRDIDEDEVRAALEAPSSRHRRREDGRAEVTQRFGRRMLLVVYRRNAAGITVINAMWE' A
#
# COMPACT_ATOMS: atom_id res chain seq x y z
N MET A 1 -17.28 -0.84 17.27
CA MET A 1 -16.78 -0.71 15.89
C MET A 1 -15.38 -0.14 15.99
N THR A 2 -14.37 -0.85 15.51
CA THR A 2 -13.01 -0.31 15.41
C THR A 2 -13.02 0.67 14.23
N PRO A 3 -12.62 1.94 14.39
CA PRO A 3 -12.55 2.86 13.26
C PRO A 3 -11.64 2.29 12.18
N GLU A 4 -12.04 2.41 10.91
CA GLU A 4 -11.21 1.99 9.78
C GLU A 4 -9.87 2.75 9.84
N PRO A 5 -8.73 2.06 9.63
CA PRO A 5 -7.43 2.70 9.69
C PRO A 5 -7.34 3.77 8.60
N ARG A 6 -7.07 5.02 8.99
CA ARG A 6 -6.84 6.12 8.04
C ARG A 6 -5.67 5.79 7.12
N VAL A 7 -5.92 5.73 5.82
CA VAL A 7 -4.86 5.60 4.80
C VAL A 7 -4.43 6.99 4.36
N VAL A 8 -3.13 7.27 4.41
CA VAL A 8 -2.51 8.53 3.97
C VAL A 8 -1.38 8.23 3.01
N PHE A 9 -1.32 8.96 1.90
CA PHE A 9 -0.28 8.83 0.89
C PHE A 9 0.78 9.91 1.08
N THR A 10 2.07 9.56 1.04
CA THR A 10 3.15 10.55 0.96
C THR A 10 3.18 11.19 -0.43
N GLU A 11 3.76 12.39 -0.55
CA GLU A 11 3.98 13.04 -1.85
C GLU A 11 4.74 12.13 -2.82
N TYR A 12 5.74 11.39 -2.31
CA TYR A 12 6.49 10.42 -3.10
C TYR A 12 5.60 9.28 -3.61
N ALA A 13 4.69 8.75 -2.78
CA ALA A 13 3.74 7.73 -3.20
C ALA A 13 2.80 8.27 -4.28
N LEU A 14 2.20 9.46 -4.08
CA LEU A 14 1.29 10.09 -5.03
C LEU A 14 1.97 10.34 -6.39
N MET A 15 3.20 10.87 -6.39
CA MET A 15 3.98 11.06 -7.61
C MET A 15 4.21 9.74 -8.35
N ARG A 16 4.57 8.67 -7.62
CA ARG A 16 4.83 7.34 -8.20
C ARG A 16 3.58 6.69 -8.76
N MET A 17 2.46 6.84 -8.06
CA MET A 17 1.15 6.37 -8.49
C MET A 17 0.72 7.04 -9.79
N HIS A 18 0.83 8.37 -9.83
CA HIS A 18 0.52 9.14 -11.03
C HIS A 18 1.41 8.75 -12.24
N GLN A 19 2.72 8.60 -12.04
CA GLN A 19 3.65 8.20 -13.11
C GLN A 19 3.40 6.79 -13.66
N ARG A 20 2.68 5.95 -12.93
CA ARG A 20 2.56 4.51 -13.21
C ARG A 20 1.14 4.03 -13.41
N ASP A 21 0.18 4.96 -13.41
CA ASP A 21 -1.24 4.68 -13.54
C ASP A 21 -1.66 3.65 -12.48
N ILE A 22 -1.48 4.02 -11.21
CA ILE A 22 -1.91 3.24 -10.04
C ILE A 22 -2.97 4.07 -9.32
N ASP A 23 -4.16 3.52 -9.16
CA ASP A 23 -5.25 4.20 -8.47
C ASP A 23 -5.14 4.07 -6.94
N GLU A 24 -5.65 5.05 -6.20
CA GLU A 24 -5.75 4.96 -4.74
C GLU A 24 -6.55 3.73 -4.30
N ASP A 25 -7.60 3.37 -5.05
CA ASP A 25 -8.45 2.23 -4.76
C ASP A 25 -7.72 0.90 -4.92
N GLU A 26 -6.79 0.78 -5.88
CA GLU A 26 -5.95 -0.41 -6.02
C GLU A 26 -4.99 -0.56 -4.84
N VAL A 27 -4.43 0.55 -4.36
CA VAL A 27 -3.56 0.54 -3.17
C VAL A 27 -4.35 0.16 -1.92
N ARG A 28 -5.56 0.69 -1.73
CA ARG A 28 -6.45 0.31 -0.62
C ARG A 28 -6.84 -1.15 -0.70
N ALA A 29 -7.25 -1.62 -1.88
CA ALA A 29 -7.58 -3.02 -2.11
C ALA A 29 -6.38 -3.94 -1.81
N ALA A 30 -5.16 -3.55 -2.17
CA ALA A 30 -3.95 -4.29 -1.82
C ALA A 30 -3.65 -4.33 -0.31
N LEU A 31 -4.02 -3.29 0.45
CA LEU A 31 -3.81 -3.24 1.89
C LEU A 31 -4.84 -4.07 2.68
N GLU A 32 -6.00 -4.35 2.08
CA GLU A 32 -7.15 -5.01 2.71
C GLU A 32 -7.37 -6.45 2.23
N ALA A 33 -6.84 -6.81 1.06
CA ALA A 33 -7.09 -8.12 0.47
C ALA A 33 -6.55 -9.27 1.36
N PRO A 34 -7.37 -10.27 1.73
CA PRO A 34 -6.92 -11.40 2.56
C PRO A 34 -5.82 -12.25 1.91
N SER A 35 -5.75 -12.23 0.57
CA SER A 35 -4.74 -12.96 -0.22
C SER A 35 -3.41 -12.22 -0.33
N SER A 36 -3.35 -11.00 0.17
CA SER A 36 -2.15 -10.18 0.14
C SER A 36 -1.05 -10.73 1.02
N ARG A 37 0.18 -10.66 0.53
CA ARG A 37 1.36 -11.10 1.27
C ARG A 37 2.01 -9.90 1.93
N HIS A 38 1.90 -9.84 3.26
CA HIS A 38 2.52 -8.79 4.06
C HIS A 38 3.88 -9.25 4.57
N ARG A 39 4.91 -8.42 4.39
CA ARG A 39 6.24 -8.64 4.96
C ARG A 39 6.69 -7.40 5.72
N ARG A 40 7.14 -7.59 6.97
CA ARG A 40 7.77 -6.52 7.75
C ARG A 40 9.24 -6.40 7.35
N ARG A 41 9.72 -5.16 7.28
CA ARG A 41 11.12 -4.80 7.06
C ARG A 41 11.74 -4.33 8.39
N GLU A 42 13.06 -4.44 8.51
CA GLU A 42 13.79 -4.08 9.74
C GLU A 42 13.72 -2.58 10.07
N ASP A 43 13.44 -1.72 9.07
CA ASP A 43 13.33 -0.26 9.21
C ASP A 43 11.94 0.23 9.67
N GLY A 44 11.13 -0.69 10.20
CA GLY A 44 9.75 -0.43 10.64
C GLY A 44 8.74 -0.24 9.51
N ARG A 45 9.15 -0.44 8.25
CA ARG A 45 8.21 -0.48 7.12
C ARG A 45 7.63 -1.88 6.97
N ALA A 46 6.50 -1.95 6.28
CA ALA A 46 5.93 -3.17 5.78
C ALA A 46 5.74 -3.04 4.27
N GLU A 47 5.77 -4.15 3.57
CA GLU A 47 5.36 -4.24 2.19
C GLU A 47 4.17 -5.19 2.08
N VAL A 48 3.30 -4.92 1.13
CA VAL A 48 2.24 -5.82 0.73
C VAL A 48 2.31 -6.03 -0.77
N THR A 49 2.16 -7.28 -1.21
CA THR A 49 1.99 -7.62 -2.62
C THR A 49 0.62 -8.21 -2.88
N GLN A 50 -0.05 -7.67 -3.90
CA GLN A 50 -1.38 -8.10 -4.34
C GLN A 50 -1.42 -8.19 -5.86
N ARG A 51 -2.01 -9.27 -6.38
CA ARG A 51 -2.18 -9.46 -7.82
C ARG A 51 -3.44 -8.75 -8.33
N PHE A 52 -3.27 -7.94 -9.38
CA PHE A 52 -4.34 -7.29 -10.13
C PHE A 52 -4.25 -7.73 -11.60
N GLY A 53 -5.11 -8.67 -11.98
CA GLY A 53 -5.04 -9.31 -13.29
C GLY A 53 -3.68 -9.96 -13.54
N ARG A 54 -2.96 -9.46 -14.55
CA ARG A 54 -1.62 -9.95 -14.95
C ARG A 54 -0.46 -9.27 -14.21
N ARG A 55 -0.71 -8.19 -13.47
CA ARG A 55 0.32 -7.38 -12.80
C ARG A 55 0.31 -7.66 -11.31
N MET A 56 1.45 -7.44 -10.66
CA MET A 56 1.56 -7.48 -9.20
C MET A 56 1.76 -6.05 -8.70
N LEU A 57 0.95 -5.62 -7.74
CA LEU A 57 1.13 -4.34 -7.06
C LEU A 57 1.90 -4.58 -5.77
N LEU A 58 3.07 -3.94 -5.63
CA LEU A 58 3.83 -3.86 -4.41
C LEU A 58 3.63 -2.48 -3.76
N VAL A 59 3.13 -2.46 -2.54
CA VAL A 59 2.91 -1.26 -1.74
C VAL A 59 3.80 -1.31 -0.52
N VAL A 60 4.63 -0.28 -0.32
CA VAL A 60 5.42 -0.10 0.90
C VAL A 60 4.71 0.90 1.78
N TYR A 61 4.47 0.54 3.04
CA TYR A 61 3.73 1.36 3.99
C TYR A 61 4.31 1.26 5.41
N ARG A 62 3.90 2.17 6.28
CA ARG A 62 4.06 2.08 7.73
C ARG A 62 2.68 2.00 8.37
N ARG A 63 2.52 1.13 9.38
CA ARG A 63 1.29 1.04 10.17
C ARG A 63 1.59 1.43 11.61
N ASN A 64 0.80 2.35 12.16
CA ASN A 64 0.87 2.77 13.56
C ASN A 64 -0.56 2.89 14.13
N ALA A 65 -0.68 3.37 15.38
CA ALA A 65 -1.98 3.53 16.04
C ALA A 65 -2.92 4.54 15.34
N ALA A 66 -2.37 5.48 14.56
CA ALA A 66 -3.14 6.50 13.84
C ALA A 66 -3.58 6.04 12.44
N GLY A 67 -3.00 4.97 11.89
CA GLY A 67 -3.41 4.41 10.60
C GLY A 67 -2.26 3.86 9.76
N ILE A 68 -2.41 3.94 8.45
CA ILE A 68 -1.48 3.44 7.44
C ILE A 68 -0.95 4.62 6.63
N THR A 69 0.38 4.77 6.59
CA THR A 69 1.05 5.72 5.72
C THR A 69 1.69 4.97 4.56
N VAL A 70 1.16 5.18 3.35
CA VAL A 70 1.71 4.63 2.11
C VAL A 70 2.95 5.44 1.72
N ILE A 71 4.08 4.76 1.64
CA ILE A 71 5.39 5.35 1.35
C ILE A 71 5.70 5.22 -0.14
N ASN A 72 5.35 4.11 -0.78
CA ASN A 72 5.60 3.86 -2.20
C ASN A 72 4.58 2.85 -2.75
N ALA A 73 4.25 2.95 -4.02
CA ALA A 73 3.45 1.98 -4.76
C ALA A 73 4.09 1.71 -6.12
N MET A 74 4.14 0.45 -6.53
CA MET A 74 4.69 0.06 -7.82
C MET A 74 4.12 -1.23 -8.37
N TRP A 75 3.85 -1.23 -9.67
CA TRP A 75 3.76 -2.47 -10.44
C TRP A 75 5.13 -3.16 -10.47
N GLU A 76 5.15 -4.45 -10.15
CA GLU A 76 6.25 -5.38 -10.47
C GLU A 76 6.07 -6.01 -11.85
#